data_AF-A0A7C6EPF3-F1
#
_entry.id   AF-A0A7C6EPF3-F1
#
_cell.length_a   1.000
_cell.length_b   1.000
_cell.length_c   1.000
_cell.angle_alpha   90.00
_cell.angle_beta   90.00
_cell.angle_gamma   90.00
#
_symmetry.space_group_name_H-M   'P 1'
#
loop_
_entity.id
_entity.type
_entity.pdbx_description
1 polymer ?
#
loop_
_entity_poly.entity_id
_entity_poly.type
_entity_poly.pdbx_seq_one_letter_code
_entity_poly.pdbx_strand_id
1 'polypeptide(L)'
;MQRYLLPALVAANCLLIVAGWAMAVVAYPRLPSPILLWINLLGQPLLWLKKTPAFFLYPLAQVCLASLFAFASLSPRIPSRIDDEKLRQKLRYLWKEQAWTALIFFNLILIHLERSIIFLSHGLEEGLNPVYFLILFLLLFFLIPAYRLRARLELSAKR
;
A
#
# COMPACT_ATOMS: atom_id res chain seq x y z
N MET A 1 5.55 -9.23 -22.29
CA MET A 1 4.80 -8.58 -21.19
C MET A 1 5.64 -8.26 -19.94
N GLN A 2 6.50 -9.16 -19.43
CA GLN A 2 7.26 -8.94 -18.18
C GLN A 2 8.18 -7.69 -18.15
N ARG A 3 8.71 -7.21 -19.29
CA ARG A 3 9.64 -6.06 -19.27
C ARG A 3 9.03 -4.74 -18.77
N TYR A 4 7.72 -4.54 -18.93
CA TYR A 4 7.07 -3.25 -18.64
C TYR A 4 6.31 -3.23 -17.31
N LEU A 5 5.99 -4.39 -16.75
CA LEU A 5 5.15 -4.46 -15.55
C LEU A 5 5.85 -3.87 -14.32
N LEU A 6 7.11 -4.22 -14.04
CA LEU A 6 7.84 -3.67 -12.89
C LEU A 6 7.97 -2.14 -12.93
N PRO A 7 8.43 -1.53 -14.04
CA PRO A 7 8.43 -0.07 -14.17
C PRO A 7 7.04 0.55 -13.97
N ALA A 8 5.99 -0.08 -14.53
CA ALA A 8 4.62 0.40 -14.36
C ALA A 8 4.16 0.33 -12.89
N LEU A 9 4.48 -0.74 -12.15
CA LEU A 9 4.17 -0.86 -10.73
C LEU A 9 4.90 0.20 -9.90
N VAL A 10 6.17 0.47 -10.20
CA VAL A 10 6.95 1.52 -9.52
C VAL A 10 6.33 2.89 -9.82
N ALA A 11 6.05 3.19 -11.09
CA ALA A 11 5.43 4.45 -11.50
C ALA A 11 4.05 4.66 -10.85
N ALA A 12 3.22 3.61 -10.80
CA ALA A 12 1.92 3.65 -10.14
C ALA A 12 2.06 3.95 -8.64
N ASN A 13 3.01 3.32 -7.94
CA ASN A 13 3.26 3.62 -6.53
C ASN A 13 3.73 5.08 -6.33
N CYS A 14 4.63 5.59 -7.18
CA CYS A 14 5.04 6.99 -7.13
C CYS A 14 3.85 7.94 -7.32
N LEU A 15 2.98 7.67 -8.30
CA LEU A 15 1.77 8.45 -8.53
C LEU A 15 0.82 8.42 -7.33
N LEU A 16 0.64 7.26 -6.69
CA LEU A 16 -0.21 7.13 -5.50
C LEU A 16 0.35 7.91 -4.30
N ILE A 17 1.67 7.89 -4.10
CA ILE A 17 2.33 8.69 -3.04
C ILE A 17 2.14 10.17 -3.32
N VAL A 18 2.38 10.62 -4.56
CA VAL A 18 2.17 12.02 -4.95
C VAL A 18 0.70 12.42 -4.76
N ALA A 19 -0.24 11.55 -5.12
CA ALA A 19 -1.67 11.81 -4.93
C ALA A 19 -2.06 11.93 -3.45
N GLY A 20 -1.53 11.07 -2.58
CA GLY A 20 -1.74 11.17 -1.12
C GLY A 20 -1.20 12.48 -0.55
N TRP A 21 0.05 12.83 -0.88
CA TRP A 21 0.63 14.11 -0.46
C TRP A 21 -0.12 15.33 -1.01
N ALA A 22 -0.51 15.31 -2.29
CA ALA A 22 -1.28 16.38 -2.89
C ALA A 22 -2.64 16.56 -2.19
N MET A 23 -3.32 15.45 -1.88
CA MET A 23 -4.57 15.46 -1.11
C MET A 23 -4.35 16.09 0.27
N ALA A 24 -3.31 15.68 0.99
CA ALA A 24 -3.01 16.19 2.32
C ALA A 24 -2.74 17.70 2.30
N VAL A 25 -1.87 18.16 1.38
CA VAL A 25 -1.46 19.56 1.26
C VAL A 25 -2.64 20.45 0.87
N VAL A 26 -3.53 19.98 -0.01
CA VAL A 26 -4.72 20.75 -0.44
C VAL A 26 -5.81 20.74 0.63
N ALA A 27 -6.04 19.62 1.31
CA ALA A 27 -7.10 19.48 2.30
C ALA A 27 -6.75 20.16 3.62
N TYR A 28 -5.50 20.03 4.09
CA TYR A 28 -5.07 20.54 5.39
C TYR A 28 -5.43 22.01 5.68
N PRO A 29 -5.20 23.00 4.79
CA PRO A 29 -5.59 24.38 5.05
C PRO A 29 -7.10 24.54 5.20
N ARG A 30 -7.90 23.71 4.50
CA ARG A 30 -9.37 23.75 4.48
C ARG A 30 -10.01 22.97 5.63
N LEU A 31 -9.26 22.12 6.34
CA LEU A 31 -9.78 21.36 7.47
C LEU A 31 -10.26 22.28 8.61
N PRO A 32 -11.40 21.93 9.25
CA PRO A 32 -11.93 22.67 10.39
C PRO A 32 -11.03 22.57 11.62
N SER A 33 -11.30 23.40 12.64
CA SER A 33 -10.50 23.48 13.86
C SER A 33 -10.43 22.15 14.64
N PRO A 34 -11.56 21.42 14.85
CA PRO A 34 -11.49 20.02 15.26
C PRO A 34 -11.26 19.13 14.03
N ILE A 35 -10.21 18.33 14.06
CA ILE A 35 -9.92 17.29 13.07
C ILE A 35 -10.02 15.92 13.72
N LEU A 36 -10.51 14.96 12.95
CA LEU A 36 -10.47 13.57 13.35
C LEU A 36 -9.06 13.03 13.09
N LEU A 37 -8.37 12.48 14.09
CA LEU A 37 -7.08 11.82 13.84
C LEU A 37 -7.19 10.33 13.59
N TRP A 38 -8.32 9.70 13.93
CA TRP A 38 -8.49 8.25 13.82
C TRP A 38 -9.93 7.88 13.48
N ILE A 39 -10.11 6.85 12.65
CA ILE A 39 -11.43 6.37 12.25
C ILE A 39 -11.93 5.34 13.27
N ASN A 40 -13.20 5.44 13.61
CA ASN A 40 -13.87 4.42 14.40
C ASN A 40 -14.03 3.12 13.60
N LEU A 41 -13.12 2.15 13.81
CA LEU A 41 -13.18 0.83 13.18
C LEU A 41 -13.86 -0.24 14.05
N LEU A 42 -13.94 -0.06 15.37
CA LEU A 42 -14.35 -1.08 16.34
C LEU A 42 -15.27 -0.52 17.46
N GLY A 43 -16.08 0.49 17.15
CA GLY A 43 -16.92 1.18 18.14
C GLY A 43 -16.17 2.10 19.10
N GLN A 44 -14.91 2.44 18.79
CA GLN A 44 -14.08 3.34 19.60
C GLN A 44 -14.56 4.80 19.48
N PRO A 45 -14.45 5.61 20.55
CA PRO A 45 -14.78 7.02 20.48
C PRO A 45 -13.89 7.73 19.46
N LEU A 46 -14.50 8.57 18.62
CA LEU A 46 -13.80 9.39 17.64
C LEU A 46 -12.87 10.37 18.36
N LEU A 47 -11.57 10.29 18.07
CA LEU A 47 -10.56 11.18 18.64
C LEU A 47 -10.53 12.50 17.87
N TRP A 48 -11.36 13.44 18.33
CA TRP A 48 -11.36 14.82 17.86
C TRP A 48 -10.27 15.62 18.55
N LEU A 49 -9.33 16.13 17.77
CA LEU A 49 -8.23 16.94 18.27
C LEU A 49 -8.22 18.28 17.56
N LYS A 50 -7.60 19.28 18.21
CA LYS A 50 -7.33 20.55 17.53
C LYS A 50 -6.44 20.28 16.31
N LYS A 51 -6.65 21.05 15.25
CA LYS A 51 -5.87 21.01 14.01
C LYS A 51 -4.38 21.00 14.34
N THR A 52 -3.72 19.90 13.96
CA THR A 52 -2.29 19.69 14.21
C THR A 52 -1.62 19.10 12.98
N PRO A 53 -0.29 19.30 12.83
CA PRO A 53 0.49 18.66 11.77
C PRO A 53 0.49 17.12 11.82
N ALA A 54 -0.02 16.50 12.90
CA ALA A 54 -0.16 15.05 13.01
C ALA A 54 -1.02 14.44 11.88
N PHE A 55 -1.86 15.23 11.22
CA PHE A 55 -2.58 14.83 10.00
C PHE A 55 -1.63 14.32 8.89
N PHE A 56 -0.40 14.85 8.79
CA PHE A 56 0.58 14.42 7.79
C PHE A 56 1.23 13.05 8.09
N LEU A 57 0.89 12.40 9.20
CA LEU A 57 1.35 11.04 9.49
C LEU A 57 0.88 10.02 8.44
N TYR A 58 -0.29 10.24 7.83
CA TYR A 58 -0.84 9.37 6.78
C TYR A 58 0.01 9.35 5.50
N PRO A 59 0.25 10.49 4.82
CA PRO A 59 1.12 10.52 3.65
C PRO A 59 2.59 10.24 4.00
N LEU A 60 3.03 10.54 5.23
CA LEU A 60 4.36 10.14 5.69
C LEU A 60 4.49 8.61 5.80
N ALA A 61 3.47 7.93 6.32
CA ALA A 61 3.44 6.47 6.39
C ALA A 61 3.54 5.83 4.99
N GLN A 62 2.97 6.46 3.94
CA GLN A 62 3.15 5.98 2.56
C GLN A 62 4.62 6.00 2.14
N VAL A 63 5.37 7.08 2.46
CA VAL A 63 6.80 7.20 2.15
C VAL A 63 7.64 6.19 2.93
N CYS A 64 7.34 6.01 4.22
CA CYS A 64 8.00 5.00 5.06
C CYS A 64 7.77 3.59 4.51
N LEU A 65 6.53 3.23 4.16
CA LEU A 65 6.21 1.95 3.55
C LEU A 65 6.89 1.79 2.19
N ALA A 66 6.87 2.82 1.35
CA ALA A 66 7.56 2.76 0.05
C ALA A 66 9.05 2.49 0.22
N SER A 67 9.70 3.13 1.20
CA SER A 67 11.11 2.92 1.51
C SER A 67 11.38 1.50 2.01
N LEU A 68 10.53 1.00 2.91
CA LEU A 68 10.60 -0.37 3.42
C LEU A 68 10.43 -1.41 2.30
N PHE A 69 9.44 -1.22 1.42
CA PHE A 69 9.17 -2.13 0.31
C PHE A 69 10.23 -2.04 -0.79
N ALA A 70 10.78 -0.86 -1.05
CA ALA A 70 11.93 -0.71 -1.93
C ALA A 70 13.12 -1.52 -1.41
N PHE A 71 13.45 -1.39 -0.12
CA PHE A 71 14.51 -2.18 0.51
C PHE A 71 14.23 -3.68 0.48
N ALA A 72 13.00 -4.09 0.82
CA ALA A 72 12.58 -5.49 0.74
C ALA A 72 12.69 -6.05 -0.69
N SER A 73 12.41 -5.23 -1.72
CA SER A 73 12.52 -5.63 -3.13
C SER A 73 13.96 -5.90 -3.58
N LEU A 74 14.96 -5.29 -2.90
CA LEU A 74 16.38 -5.51 -3.15
C LEU A 74 16.92 -6.77 -2.46
N SER A 75 16.19 -7.31 -1.47
CA SER A 75 16.59 -8.47 -0.67
C SER A 75 15.69 -9.69 -0.90
N PRO A 76 15.70 -10.28 -2.12
CA PRO A 76 14.84 -11.41 -2.44
C PRO A 76 15.23 -12.66 -1.66
N ARG A 77 14.26 -13.28 -0.97
CA ARG A 77 14.45 -14.57 -0.30
C ARG A 77 14.37 -15.71 -1.30
N ILE A 78 15.51 -16.11 -1.84
CA ILE A 78 15.62 -17.22 -2.80
C ILE A 78 16.40 -18.37 -2.17
N PRO A 79 15.94 -19.63 -2.28
CA PRO A 79 16.70 -20.78 -1.82
C PRO A 79 18.08 -20.86 -2.49
N SER A 80 19.14 -21.08 -1.69
CA SER A 80 20.52 -21.17 -2.18
C SER A 80 20.78 -22.34 -3.13
N ARG A 81 19.94 -23.39 -3.07
CA ARG A 81 20.03 -24.64 -3.85
C ARG A 81 19.62 -24.52 -5.32
N ILE A 82 19.36 -23.31 -5.83
CA ILE A 82 18.96 -23.09 -7.22
C ILE A 82 20.20 -22.71 -8.03
N ASP A 83 20.73 -23.69 -8.76
CA ASP A 83 21.93 -23.54 -9.62
C ASP A 83 21.61 -22.90 -10.98
N ASP A 84 20.33 -22.85 -11.35
CA ASP A 84 19.93 -22.21 -12.61
C ASP A 84 19.74 -20.70 -12.44
N GLU A 85 20.61 -19.94 -13.10
CA GLU A 85 20.61 -18.48 -13.05
C GLU A 85 19.36 -17.85 -13.69
N LYS A 86 18.78 -18.46 -14.74
CA LYS A 86 17.54 -17.97 -15.37
C LYS A 86 16.36 -18.12 -14.42
N LEU A 87 16.24 -19.27 -13.74
CA LEU A 87 15.21 -19.50 -12.73
C LEU A 87 15.41 -18.55 -11.54
N ARG A 88 16.64 -18.36 -11.09
CA ARG A 88 16.97 -17.39 -10.03
C ARG A 88 16.55 -15.97 -10.43
N GLN A 89 16.83 -15.55 -11.66
CA GLN A 89 16.41 -14.24 -12.18
C GLN A 89 14.89 -14.10 -12.23
N LYS A 90 14.16 -15.13 -12.67
CA LYS A 90 12.69 -15.15 -12.64
C LYS A 90 12.13 -15.03 -11.22
N LEU A 91 12.68 -15.76 -10.25
CA LEU A 91 12.24 -15.68 -8.85
C LEU A 91 12.53 -14.30 -8.24
N ARG A 92 13.67 -13.68 -8.56
CA ARG A 92 13.98 -12.28 -8.17
C ARG A 92 12.95 -11.32 -8.76
N TYR A 93 12.59 -11.51 -10.03
CA TYR A 93 11.58 -10.69 -10.69
C TYR A 93 10.22 -10.83 -10.01
N LEU A 94 9.75 -12.05 -9.75
CA LEU A 94 8.48 -12.32 -9.07
C LEU A 94 8.45 -11.72 -7.65
N TRP A 95 9.57 -11.76 -6.92
CA TRP A 95 9.69 -11.15 -5.60
C TRP A 95 9.48 -9.63 -5.66
N LYS A 96 10.12 -8.96 -6.63
CA LYS A 96 9.94 -7.53 -6.84
C LYS A 96 8.49 -7.21 -7.23
N GLU A 97 7.92 -7.97 -8.16
CA GLU A 97 6.53 -7.79 -8.61
C GLU A 97 5.57 -7.88 -7.41
N GLN A 98 5.75 -8.88 -6.55
CA GLN A 98 4.98 -9.04 -5.33
C GLN A 98 5.12 -7.85 -4.38
N ALA A 99 6.35 -7.41 -4.11
CA ALA A 99 6.60 -6.30 -3.20
C ALA A 99 5.93 -5.00 -3.69
N TRP A 100 6.13 -4.65 -4.96
CA TRP A 100 5.56 -3.43 -5.53
C TRP A 100 4.03 -3.50 -5.68
N THR A 101 3.47 -4.69 -5.93
CA THR A 101 2.02 -4.88 -5.96
C THR A 101 1.40 -4.75 -4.57
N ALA A 102 2.01 -5.34 -3.54
CA ALA A 102 1.55 -5.18 -2.17
C ALA A 102 1.57 -3.71 -1.72
N LEU A 103 2.60 -2.96 -2.11
CA LEU A 103 2.70 -1.53 -1.83
C LEU A 103 1.55 -0.72 -2.45
N ILE A 104 1.05 -1.10 -3.64
CA ILE A 104 -0.13 -0.45 -4.25
C ILE A 104 -1.34 -0.56 -3.32
N PHE A 105 -1.62 -1.76 -2.79
CA PHE A 105 -2.74 -1.98 -1.89
C PHE A 105 -2.58 -1.18 -0.60
N PHE A 106 -1.39 -1.16 0.01
CA PHE A 106 -1.12 -0.32 1.18
C PHE A 106 -1.32 1.17 0.90
N ASN A 107 -0.86 1.66 -0.26
CA ASN A 107 -1.07 3.03 -0.68
C ASN A 107 -2.57 3.35 -0.83
N LEU A 108 -3.34 2.47 -1.44
CA LEU A 108 -4.79 2.63 -1.58
C LEU A 108 -5.50 2.65 -0.21
N ILE A 109 -5.09 1.79 0.72
CA ILE A 109 -5.60 1.76 2.11
C ILE A 109 -5.34 3.10 2.79
N LEU A 110 -4.10 3.61 2.74
CA LEU A 110 -3.72 4.87 3.39
C LEU A 110 -4.45 6.07 2.78
N ILE A 111 -4.55 6.14 1.45
CA ILE A 111 -5.31 7.19 0.75
C ILE A 111 -6.78 7.18 1.17
N HIS A 112 -7.38 6.00 1.29
CA HIS A 112 -8.79 5.88 1.72
C HIS A 112 -8.97 6.30 3.18
N LEU A 113 -8.03 5.94 4.04
CA LEU A 113 -8.02 6.32 5.43
C LEU A 113 -7.92 7.85 5.57
N GLU A 114 -6.99 8.46 4.84
CA GLU A 114 -6.81 9.92 4.80
C GLU A 114 -8.05 10.63 4.26
N ARG A 115 -8.60 10.20 3.12
CA ARG A 115 -9.83 10.76 2.54
C ARG A 115 -10.99 10.71 3.54
N SER A 116 -11.17 9.57 4.18
CA SER A 116 -12.26 9.37 5.13
C SER A 116 -12.11 10.28 6.35
N ILE A 117 -10.89 10.49 6.82
CA ILE A 117 -10.60 11.45 7.89
C ILE A 117 -10.93 12.88 7.46
N ILE A 118 -10.55 13.28 6.25
CA ILE A 118 -10.89 14.60 5.71
C ILE A 118 -12.41 14.78 5.66
N PHE A 119 -13.14 13.79 5.13
CA PHE A 119 -14.59 13.87 4.94
C PHE A 119 -15.33 13.90 6.28
N LEU A 120 -14.97 13.01 7.20
CA LEU A 120 -15.52 12.98 8.55
C LEU A 120 -15.23 14.27 9.30
N SER A 121 -14.04 14.86 9.12
CA SER A 121 -13.71 16.15 9.73
C SER A 121 -14.61 17.28 9.23
N HIS A 122 -15.09 17.23 7.98
CA HIS A 122 -16.05 18.19 7.43
C HIS A 122 -17.51 17.86 7.77
N GLY A 123 -17.78 16.80 8.55
CA GLY A 123 -19.14 16.37 8.87
C GLY A 123 -19.88 15.74 7.69
N LEU A 124 -19.17 15.27 6.66
CA LEU A 124 -19.76 14.54 5.54
C LEU A 124 -19.99 13.07 5.94
N GLU A 125 -21.16 12.52 5.62
CA GLU A 125 -21.56 11.15 5.99
C GLU A 125 -20.74 10.05 5.28
N GLU A 126 -20.07 10.38 4.18
CA GLU A 126 -19.21 9.45 3.44
C GLU A 126 -17.85 9.27 4.12
N GLY A 127 -17.86 8.55 5.25
CA GLY A 127 -16.64 8.04 5.86
C GLY A 127 -15.99 6.92 5.03
N LEU A 128 -15.37 5.97 5.72
CA LEU A 128 -14.70 4.84 5.09
C LEU A 128 -15.73 3.83 4.59
N ASN A 129 -15.72 3.50 3.30
CA ASN A 129 -16.55 2.42 2.77
C ASN A 129 -16.00 1.06 3.29
N PRO A 130 -16.72 0.39 4.20
CA PRO A 130 -16.17 -0.77 4.92
C PRO A 130 -15.99 -1.97 3.98
N VAL A 131 -16.87 -2.13 2.99
CA VAL A 131 -16.80 -3.23 2.02
C VAL A 131 -15.57 -3.08 1.13
N TYR A 132 -15.36 -1.88 0.57
CA TYR A 132 -14.19 -1.59 -0.26
C TYR A 132 -12.89 -1.78 0.54
N PHE A 133 -12.85 -1.25 1.77
CA PHE A 133 -11.67 -1.38 2.63
C PHE A 133 -11.38 -2.84 2.98
N LEU A 134 -12.41 -3.62 3.32
CA LEU A 134 -12.28 -5.07 3.56
C LEU A 134 -11.74 -5.80 2.33
N ILE A 135 -12.22 -5.48 1.14
CA ILE A 135 -11.73 -6.07 -0.13
C ILE A 135 -10.24 -5.79 -0.32
N LEU A 136 -9.75 -4.57 -0.02
CA LEU A 136 -8.32 -4.28 -0.12
C LEU A 136 -7.47 -5.17 0.81
N PHE A 137 -7.93 -5.40 2.04
CA PHE A 137 -7.25 -6.31 2.97
C PHE A 137 -7.29 -7.77 2.50
N LEU A 138 -8.44 -8.22 1.97
CA LEU A 138 -8.56 -9.57 1.41
C LEU A 138 -7.60 -9.74 0.22
N LEU A 139 -7.57 -8.79 -0.71
CA LEU A 139 -6.66 -8.83 -1.86
C LEU A 139 -5.19 -8.86 -1.43
N LEU A 140 -4.82 -8.05 -0.43
CA LEU A 140 -3.48 -8.07 0.15
C LEU A 140 -3.15 -9.44 0.78
N PHE A 141 -4.10 -10.04 1.49
CA PHE A 141 -3.94 -11.37 2.09
C PHE A 141 -3.77 -12.46 1.02
N PHE A 142 -4.57 -12.43 -0.04
CA PHE A 142 -4.50 -13.38 -1.16
C PHE A 142 -3.25 -13.19 -2.04
N LEU A 143 -2.59 -12.04 -1.98
CA LEU A 143 -1.33 -11.81 -2.68
C LEU A 143 -0.26 -12.83 -2.25
N ILE A 144 -0.20 -13.18 -0.95
CA ILE A 144 0.79 -14.11 -0.40
C ILE A 144 0.67 -15.53 -1.00
N PRO A 145 -0.51 -16.20 -0.94
CA PRO A 145 -0.66 -17.51 -1.56
C PRO A 145 -0.51 -17.48 -3.08
N ALA A 146 -0.96 -16.41 -3.75
CA ALA A 146 -0.79 -16.26 -5.20
C ALA A 146 0.70 -16.27 -5.60
N TYR A 147 1.54 -15.54 -4.87
CA TYR A 147 2.99 -15.57 -5.07
C TYR A 147 3.58 -16.95 -4.83
N ARG A 148 3.21 -17.60 -3.70
CA ARG A 148 3.72 -18.94 -3.37
C ARG A 148 3.37 -19.97 -4.45
N LEU A 149 2.14 -19.90 -4.99
CA LEU A 149 1.71 -20.77 -6.07
C LEU A 149 2.55 -20.54 -7.33
N ARG A 150 2.70 -19.28 -7.75
CA ARG A 150 3.47 -18.93 -8.95
C ARG A 150 4.95 -19.31 -8.84
N ALA A 151 5.55 -19.11 -7.67
CA ALA A 151 6.92 -19.54 -7.40
C ALA A 151 7.07 -21.08 -7.46
N ARG A 152 6.09 -21.84 -6.93
CA ARG A 152 6.08 -23.31 -7.03
C ARG A 152 5.93 -23.80 -8.46
N LEU A 153 5.10 -23.14 -9.27
CA LEU A 153 4.93 -23.49 -10.68
C LEU A 153 6.23 -23.32 -11.48
N GLU A 154 6.94 -22.20 -11.30
CA GLU A 154 8.24 -21.97 -11.96
C GLU A 154 9.32 -22.97 -11.48
N LEU A 155 9.29 -23.40 -10.22
CA LEU A 155 10.18 -24.43 -9.69
C LEU A 155 9.85 -25.83 -10.24
N SER A 156 8.56 -26.13 -10.45
CA SER A 156 8.10 -27.45 -10.89
C SER A 156 8.24 -27.64 -12.40
N ALA A 157 8.03 -26.57 -13.19
CA ALA A 157 8.17 -26.58 -14.65
C ALA A 157 9.61 -26.82 -15.14
N LYS A 158 10.58 -26.91 -14.23
CA LYS A 158 12.00 -27.12 -14.53
C LYS A 158 12.54 -28.49 -14.07
N ARG A 159 11.74 -29.26 -13.32
CA ARG A 159 12.02 -30.69 -13.11
C ARG A 159 11.52 -31.46 -14.31
#